data_AF-A0A2V8TF42-F1
#
_entry.id   AF-A0A2V8TF42-F1
#
_cell.length_a   1.000
_cell.length_b   1.000
_cell.length_c   1.000
_cell.angle_alpha   90.00
_cell.angle_beta   90.00
_cell.angle_gamma   90.00
#
_symmetry.space_group_name_H-M   'P 1'
#
loop_
_entity.id
_entity.type
_entity.pdbx_description
1 polymer ?
#
loop_
_entity_poly.entity_id
_entity_poly.type
_entity_poly.pdbx_seq_one_letter_code
_entity_poly.pdbx_strand_id
1 'polypeptide(L)'
;MSGMKFRRTCSVCNATFFSPDRKAAYCLKCLKKRVVKHVPSEAKAVPETTRVAPRPFPSSRPPLAEPSKSRPARVAKIATLTPELRRRVIEIYEEEYAEGAIQTREVHAQIASKLWLKRQLVADVIREITQSKIALTDDLKARAIEMYQRFVESGHRPEGGRRRAISSALGLPYKQVMKIIREWSMAEYETSPTPSPNRLQLFEIEKMYWDELNKQRYRLTELPAKIAEELGYVSRWQVLRWLDVLHDDQRAFANVPDPSPEAQQQIIDAYVEYLRAPAPPDHGLHYNIAGQIPKVSPRQVHKVLQNHRHKMRAEYPLV
;
A
#
# COMPACT_ATOMS: atom_id res chain seq x y z
N MET A 1 19.39 -29.42 -4.44
CA MET A 1 20.01 -28.87 -3.22
C MET A 1 19.35 -27.54 -2.87
N SER A 2 18.48 -27.50 -1.84
CA SER A 2 17.71 -26.30 -1.50
C SER A 2 18.54 -25.40 -0.57
N GLY A 3 19.20 -24.40 -1.15
CA GLY A 3 19.93 -23.37 -0.39
C GLY A 3 19.01 -22.64 0.59
N MET A 4 19.56 -22.29 1.75
CA MET A 4 18.92 -21.56 2.85
C MET A 4 18.26 -20.28 2.32
N LYS A 5 16.94 -20.12 2.51
CA LYS A 5 16.18 -18.97 2.01
C LYS A 5 15.97 -17.95 3.13
N PHE A 6 16.42 -16.72 2.91
CA PHE A 6 16.27 -15.62 3.86
C PHE A 6 14.98 -14.85 3.60
N ARG A 7 14.23 -14.57 4.66
CA ARG A 7 13.06 -13.68 4.62
C ARG A 7 13.54 -12.23 4.53
N ARG A 8 13.16 -11.51 3.47
CA ARG A 8 13.58 -10.13 3.17
C ARG A 8 12.38 -9.25 2.86
N THR A 9 12.54 -7.94 3.02
CA THR A 9 11.50 -6.95 2.70
C THR A 9 11.92 -6.15 1.49
N CYS A 10 11.06 -6.07 0.48
CA CYS A 10 11.33 -5.31 -0.74
C CYS A 10 11.39 -3.82 -0.46
N SER A 11 12.48 -3.14 -0.81
CA SER A 11 12.64 -1.69 -0.61
C SER A 11 11.70 -0.83 -1.45
N VAL A 12 11.04 -1.39 -2.47
CA VAL A 12 10.15 -0.64 -3.38
C VAL A 12 8.67 -0.80 -3.03
N CYS A 13 8.25 -1.97 -2.53
CA CYS A 13 6.84 -2.24 -2.27
C CYS A 13 6.57 -2.78 -0.86
N ASN A 14 7.59 -2.86 -0.01
CA ASN A 14 7.55 -3.43 1.34
C ASN A 14 6.97 -4.85 1.45
N ALA A 15 6.80 -5.55 0.32
CA ALA A 15 6.38 -6.94 0.33
C ALA A 15 7.50 -7.82 0.87
N THR A 16 7.16 -8.70 1.81
CA THR A 16 8.08 -9.73 2.29
C THR A 16 8.23 -10.82 1.24
N PHE A 17 9.48 -11.20 0.95
CA PHE A 17 9.80 -12.25 -0.02
C PHE A 17 10.98 -13.09 0.47
N PHE A 18 11.12 -14.30 -0.07
CA PHE A 18 12.23 -15.19 0.26
C PHE A 18 13.28 -15.15 -0.84
N SER A 19 14.53 -14.95 -0.46
CA SER A 19 15.67 -14.89 -1.38
C SER A 19 16.80 -15.79 -0.87
N PRO A 20 17.48 -16.55 -1.76
CA PRO A 20 18.72 -17.23 -1.39
C PRO A 20 19.87 -16.25 -1.12
N ASP A 21 19.81 -15.04 -1.68
CA ASP A 21 20.77 -13.97 -1.46
C ASP A 21 20.35 -13.07 -0.29
N ARG A 22 21.23 -12.94 0.71
CA ARG A 22 21.07 -12.07 1.89
C ARG A 22 21.05 -10.58 1.54
N LYS A 23 21.66 -10.19 0.42
CA LYS A 23 21.76 -8.79 -0.01
C LYS A 23 20.61 -8.35 -0.94
N ALA A 24 19.69 -9.25 -1.30
CA ALA A 24 18.57 -8.92 -2.17
C ALA A 24 17.68 -7.81 -1.57
N ALA A 25 17.58 -6.69 -2.29
CA ALA A 25 16.81 -5.50 -1.88
C ALA A 25 15.41 -5.45 -2.51
N TYR A 26 15.17 -6.17 -3.60
CA TYR A 26 13.93 -6.09 -4.38
C TYR A 26 13.26 -7.46 -4.50
N CYS A 27 11.92 -7.51 -4.35
CA CYS A 27 11.18 -8.73 -4.65
C CYS A 27 11.15 -8.99 -6.16
N LEU A 28 10.91 -10.24 -6.56
CA LEU A 28 10.85 -10.66 -7.96
C LEU A 28 9.88 -9.82 -8.81
N LYS A 29 8.78 -9.33 -8.24
CA LYS A 29 7.82 -8.45 -8.93
C LYS A 29 8.40 -7.06 -9.23
N CYS A 30 9.17 -6.50 -8.29
CA CYS A 30 9.81 -5.19 -8.46
C CYS A 30 11.08 -5.30 -9.32
N LEU A 31 11.81 -6.42 -9.22
CA LEU A 31 12.97 -6.71 -10.06
C LEU A 31 12.56 -6.82 -11.53
N LYS A 32 11.54 -7.63 -11.86
CA LYS A 32 11.02 -7.76 -13.24
C LYS A 32 10.54 -6.42 -13.82
N LYS A 33 9.94 -5.55 -13.00
CA LYS A 33 9.51 -4.20 -13.44
C LYS A 33 10.67 -3.24 -13.72
N ARG A 34 11.85 -3.48 -13.14
CA ARG A 34 13.06 -2.67 -13.38
C ARG A 34 13.93 -3.23 -14.50
N VAL A 35 14.04 -4.55 -14.62
CA VAL A 35 14.76 -5.21 -15.73
C VAL A 35 14.16 -4.85 -17.08
N VAL A 36 12.84 -4.62 -17.16
CA VAL A 36 12.18 -4.15 -18.40
C VAL A 36 12.56 -2.71 -18.79
N LYS A 37 13.16 -1.91 -17.89
CA LYS A 37 13.58 -0.53 -18.18
C LYS A 37 15.06 -0.39 -18.55
N HIS A 38 15.89 -1.40 -18.30
CA HIS A 38 17.30 -1.38 -18.69
C HIS A 38 17.69 -2.76 -19.24
N VAL A 39 17.79 -2.80 -20.58
CA VAL A 39 18.75 -3.53 -21.44
C VAL A 39 18.04 -4.07 -22.70
N PRO A 40 18.57 -3.78 -23.90
CA PRO A 40 18.11 -4.34 -25.18
C PRO A 40 18.35 -5.85 -25.27
N SER A 41 17.49 -6.50 -26.06
CA SER A 41 17.45 -7.93 -26.40
C SER A 41 18.78 -8.68 -26.38
N GLU A 42 18.88 -9.71 -25.54
CA GLU A 42 19.58 -10.96 -25.88
C GLU A 42 18.85 -12.17 -25.28
N ALA A 43 18.47 -13.09 -26.17
CA ALA A 43 17.75 -14.32 -25.85
C ALA A 43 18.70 -15.33 -25.17
N LYS A 44 18.28 -15.91 -24.04
CA LYS A 44 18.81 -17.20 -23.57
C LYS A 44 17.70 -18.13 -23.08
N ALA A 45 17.81 -19.36 -23.58
CA ALA A 45 16.85 -20.45 -23.52
C ALA A 45 16.53 -20.91 -22.09
N VAL A 46 15.29 -21.39 -21.95
CA VAL A 46 14.74 -22.06 -20.76
C VAL A 46 15.20 -23.52 -20.78
N PRO A 47 15.80 -24.08 -19.70
CA PRO A 47 15.89 -25.52 -19.56
C PRO A 47 14.64 -26.05 -18.85
N GLU A 48 14.11 -27.11 -19.45
CA GLU A 48 13.00 -27.95 -19.06
C GLU A 48 13.23 -28.60 -17.68
N THR A 49 12.27 -28.51 -16.76
CA THR A 49 12.33 -29.27 -15.50
C THR A 49 11.26 -30.35 -15.46
N THR A 50 11.78 -31.56 -15.42
CA THR A 50 11.20 -32.89 -15.30
C THR A 50 10.19 -33.02 -14.16
N ARG A 51 9.06 -33.67 -14.44
CA ARG A 51 8.05 -34.09 -13.44
C ARG A 51 8.62 -35.20 -12.57
N VAL A 52 8.54 -35.04 -11.25
CA VAL A 52 8.76 -36.11 -10.26
C VAL A 52 7.42 -36.47 -9.63
N ALA A 53 7.11 -37.77 -9.64
CA ALA A 53 5.87 -38.37 -9.12
C ALA A 53 5.77 -38.26 -7.59
N PRO A 54 4.56 -38.14 -7.00
CA PRO A 54 4.39 -38.21 -5.55
C PRO A 54 4.27 -39.66 -5.04
N ARG A 55 4.97 -39.95 -3.94
CA ARG A 55 4.86 -41.17 -3.12
C ARG A 55 3.51 -41.22 -2.36
N PRO A 56 3.01 -42.41 -2.02
CA PRO A 56 1.70 -42.60 -1.39
C PRO A 56 1.76 -42.40 0.13
N PHE A 57 0.74 -41.75 0.69
CA PHE A 57 0.43 -41.80 2.13
C PHE A 57 -0.92 -42.51 2.34
N PRO A 58 -1.07 -43.32 3.39
CA PRO A 58 -2.25 -44.14 3.63
C PRO A 58 -3.45 -43.30 4.10
N SER A 59 -4.61 -43.70 3.59
CA SER A 59 -5.92 -43.09 3.75
C SER A 59 -6.51 -43.36 5.13
N SER A 60 -6.95 -42.30 5.82
CA SER A 60 -7.96 -42.40 6.88
C SER A 60 -9.28 -41.86 6.33
N ARG A 61 -10.21 -42.77 6.00
CA ARG A 61 -11.57 -42.47 5.53
C ARG A 61 -12.48 -42.06 6.70
N PRO A 62 -13.30 -41.01 6.53
CA PRO A 62 -14.65 -40.96 7.10
C PRO A 62 -15.70 -41.45 6.08
N PRO A 63 -16.90 -41.85 6.53
CA PRO A 63 -17.82 -42.69 5.77
C PRO A 63 -18.53 -41.97 4.63
N LEU A 64 -18.98 -42.80 3.68
CA LEU A 64 -19.60 -42.45 2.40
C LEU A 64 -20.81 -41.54 2.58
N ALA A 65 -20.73 -40.33 2.00
CA ALA A 65 -21.91 -39.57 1.62
C ALA A 65 -22.52 -40.20 0.35
N GLU A 66 -23.84 -40.34 0.37
CA GLU A 66 -24.67 -40.92 -0.68
C GLU A 66 -24.41 -40.26 -2.07
N PRO A 67 -24.58 -41.00 -3.17
CA PRO A 67 -24.29 -40.51 -4.51
C PRO A 67 -25.24 -39.38 -4.88
N SER A 68 -24.77 -38.14 -4.74
CA SER A 68 -25.48 -36.98 -5.27
C SER A 68 -25.62 -37.14 -6.78
N LYS A 69 -26.87 -37.08 -7.25
CA LYS A 69 -27.32 -37.11 -8.65
C LYS A 69 -26.32 -36.45 -9.59
N SER A 70 -25.99 -37.15 -10.66
CA SER A 70 -25.16 -36.66 -11.78
C SER A 70 -25.60 -35.27 -12.20
N ARG A 71 -24.78 -34.27 -11.88
CA ARG A 71 -24.91 -32.93 -12.44
C ARG A 71 -24.76 -33.06 -13.96
N PRO A 72 -25.71 -32.54 -14.77
CA PRO A 72 -25.53 -32.53 -16.21
C PRO A 72 -24.24 -31.77 -16.56
N ALA A 73 -23.49 -32.29 -17.52
CA ALA A 73 -22.25 -31.69 -18.00
C ALA A 73 -22.52 -30.24 -18.42
N ARG A 74 -21.92 -29.28 -17.71
CA ARG A 74 -22.02 -27.86 -18.08
C ARG A 74 -21.35 -27.68 -19.43
N VAL A 75 -22.15 -27.42 -20.48
CA VAL A 75 -21.69 -26.98 -21.79
C VAL A 75 -20.67 -25.85 -21.59
N ALA A 76 -19.47 -26.03 -22.15
CA ALA A 76 -18.36 -25.11 -21.94
C ALA A 76 -18.74 -23.73 -22.49
N LYS A 77 -18.83 -22.74 -21.59
CA LYS A 77 -19.06 -21.34 -21.97
C LYS A 77 -17.88 -20.84 -22.80
N ILE A 78 -18.18 -20.03 -23.81
CA ILE A 78 -17.19 -19.44 -24.72
C ILE A 78 -16.11 -18.73 -23.87
N ALA A 79 -14.86 -19.14 -24.08
CA ALA A 79 -13.72 -18.72 -23.26
C ALA A 79 -12.94 -17.55 -23.88
N THR A 80 -13.15 -17.27 -25.16
CA THR A 80 -12.45 -16.26 -25.95
C THR A 80 -13.40 -15.11 -26.28
N LEU A 81 -12.98 -13.89 -25.95
CA LEU A 81 -13.74 -12.67 -26.23
C LEU A 81 -13.43 -12.23 -27.66
N THR A 82 -14.37 -12.40 -28.59
CA THR A 82 -14.26 -11.86 -29.96
C THR A 82 -14.68 -10.37 -29.98
N PRO A 83 -14.21 -9.56 -30.94
CA PRO A 83 -14.61 -8.16 -31.07
C PRO A 83 -16.12 -7.94 -31.27
N GLU A 84 -16.81 -8.94 -31.84
CA GLU A 84 -18.26 -8.93 -32.05
C GLU A 84 -19.02 -9.20 -30.74
N LEU A 85 -18.58 -10.21 -29.98
CA LEU A 85 -19.15 -10.51 -28.66
C LEU A 85 -18.90 -9.36 -27.68
N ARG A 86 -17.77 -8.65 -27.81
CA ARG A 86 -17.50 -7.43 -27.05
C ARG A 86 -18.54 -6.36 -27.35
N ARG A 87 -18.78 -6.02 -28.63
CA ARG A 87 -19.80 -5.04 -29.05
C ARG A 87 -21.19 -5.38 -28.53
N ARG A 88 -21.58 -6.65 -28.62
CA ARG A 88 -22.88 -7.13 -28.13
C ARG A 88 -23.04 -6.99 -26.61
N VAL A 89 -21.97 -7.16 -25.83
CA VAL A 89 -21.97 -6.89 -24.38
C VAL A 89 -22.19 -5.40 -24.10
N ILE A 90 -21.58 -4.52 -24.91
CA ILE A 90 -21.72 -3.06 -24.78
C ILE A 90 -23.17 -2.64 -25.04
N GLU A 91 -23.73 -3.07 -26.18
CA GLU A 91 -25.10 -2.76 -26.60
C GLU A 91 -26.12 -3.16 -25.52
N ILE A 92 -26.08 -4.41 -25.04
CA ILE A 92 -27.01 -4.89 -24.01
C ILE A 92 -26.83 -4.11 -22.69
N TYR A 93 -25.60 -3.78 -22.33
CA TYR A 93 -25.34 -3.00 -21.12
C TYR A 93 -25.89 -1.57 -21.23
N GLU A 94 -25.73 -0.93 -22.39
CA GLU A 94 -26.18 0.44 -22.64
C GLU A 94 -27.70 0.54 -22.79
N GLU A 95 -28.34 -0.42 -23.44
CA GLU A 95 -29.80 -0.43 -23.66
C GLU A 95 -30.60 -0.78 -22.40
N GLU A 96 -30.15 -1.76 -21.62
CA GLU A 96 -30.97 -2.35 -20.56
C GLU A 96 -30.53 -1.96 -19.14
N TYR A 97 -29.28 -1.52 -18.96
CA TYR A 97 -28.67 -1.39 -17.64
C TYR A 97 -27.92 -0.07 -17.39
N ALA A 98 -27.88 0.86 -18.36
CA ALA A 98 -27.20 2.15 -18.20
C ALA A 98 -27.86 3.06 -17.15
N GLU A 99 -29.18 2.99 -17.00
CA GLU A 99 -29.98 3.90 -16.15
C GLU A 99 -30.56 3.23 -14.89
N GLY A 100 -30.27 1.94 -14.67
CA GLY A 100 -30.87 1.16 -13.59
C GLY A 100 -30.02 1.08 -12.31
N ALA A 101 -30.65 1.23 -11.14
CA ALA A 101 -30.05 1.01 -9.82
C ALA A 101 -29.85 -0.48 -9.44
N ILE A 102 -29.48 -1.33 -10.42
CA ILE A 102 -29.32 -2.78 -10.23
C ILE A 102 -27.90 -3.09 -9.76
N GLN A 103 -27.75 -4.06 -8.87
CA GLN A 103 -26.43 -4.49 -8.39
C GLN A 103 -25.57 -5.01 -9.56
N THR A 104 -24.34 -4.49 -9.70
CA THR A 104 -23.43 -4.78 -10.83
C THR A 104 -23.15 -6.28 -11.02
N ARG A 105 -23.14 -7.06 -9.92
CA ARG A 105 -22.95 -8.51 -9.97
C ARG A 105 -24.09 -9.24 -10.69
N GLU A 106 -25.30 -8.72 -10.58
CA GLU A 106 -26.50 -9.26 -11.21
C GLU A 106 -26.55 -8.88 -12.68
N VAL A 107 -26.18 -7.65 -13.03
CA VAL A 107 -25.99 -7.20 -14.42
C VAL A 107 -24.98 -8.10 -15.15
N HIS A 108 -23.82 -8.36 -14.53
CA HIS A 108 -22.83 -9.29 -15.09
C HIS A 108 -23.36 -10.71 -15.26
N ALA A 109 -24.27 -11.15 -14.38
CA ALA A 109 -24.87 -12.47 -14.45
C ALA A 109 -25.85 -12.59 -15.61
N GLN A 110 -26.74 -11.61 -15.76
CA GLN A 110 -27.81 -11.59 -16.74
C GLN A 110 -27.24 -11.48 -18.16
N ILE A 111 -26.27 -10.60 -18.38
CA ILE A 111 -25.57 -10.48 -19.67
C ILE A 111 -24.77 -11.76 -19.98
N ALA A 112 -24.09 -12.35 -18.98
CA ALA A 112 -23.36 -13.60 -19.17
C ALA A 112 -24.25 -14.81 -19.46
N SER A 113 -25.51 -14.82 -18.99
CA SER A 113 -26.50 -15.83 -19.39
C SER A 113 -27.01 -15.58 -20.81
N LYS A 114 -27.33 -14.33 -21.17
CA LYS A 114 -27.84 -13.97 -22.50
C LYS A 114 -26.85 -14.31 -23.62
N LEU A 115 -25.56 -14.05 -23.39
CA LEU A 115 -24.51 -14.23 -24.41
C LEU A 115 -23.72 -15.54 -24.27
N TRP A 116 -24.12 -16.43 -23.35
CA TRP A 116 -23.40 -17.68 -23.05
C TRP A 116 -21.90 -17.49 -22.74
N LEU A 117 -21.56 -16.36 -22.11
CA LEU A 117 -20.18 -15.97 -21.76
C LEU A 117 -19.84 -16.30 -20.31
N LYS A 118 -18.54 -16.37 -20.02
CA LYS A 118 -18.06 -16.35 -18.63
C LYS A 118 -18.32 -14.96 -18.03
N ARG A 119 -18.90 -14.91 -16.82
CA ARG A 119 -19.18 -13.67 -16.06
C ARG A 119 -17.96 -12.73 -15.98
N GLN A 120 -16.75 -13.30 -15.87
CA GLN A 120 -15.51 -12.54 -15.81
C GLN A 120 -15.27 -11.71 -17.08
N LEU A 121 -15.55 -12.27 -18.26
CA LEU A 121 -15.34 -11.59 -19.54
C LEU A 121 -16.30 -10.39 -19.69
N VAL A 122 -17.56 -10.59 -19.30
CA VAL A 122 -18.56 -9.52 -19.26
C VAL A 122 -18.14 -8.41 -18.28
N ALA A 123 -17.69 -8.78 -17.08
CA ALA A 123 -17.20 -7.84 -16.08
C ALA A 123 -15.98 -7.05 -16.57
N ASP A 124 -15.08 -7.68 -17.33
CA ASP A 124 -13.90 -7.02 -17.88
C ASP A 124 -14.30 -6.00 -18.97
N VAL A 125 -15.26 -6.33 -19.84
CA VAL A 125 -15.77 -5.42 -20.89
C VAL A 125 -16.55 -4.23 -20.30
N ILE A 126 -17.48 -4.48 -19.37
CA ILE A 126 -18.27 -3.42 -18.72
C ILE A 126 -17.36 -2.49 -17.91
N ARG A 127 -16.37 -3.06 -17.23
CA ARG A 127 -15.34 -2.28 -16.53
C ARG A 127 -14.55 -1.41 -17.48
N GLU A 128 -14.18 -1.90 -18.67
CA GLU A 128 -13.47 -1.08 -19.65
C GLU A 128 -14.31 0.11 -20.11
N ILE A 129 -15.59 -0.08 -20.42
CA ILE A 129 -16.50 0.99 -20.90
C ILE A 129 -16.74 2.05 -19.84
N THR A 130 -17.08 1.60 -18.63
CA THR A 130 -17.32 2.50 -17.48
C THR A 130 -16.06 3.24 -17.07
N GLN A 131 -14.87 2.63 -17.22
CA GLN A 131 -13.59 3.30 -16.94
C GLN A 131 -13.13 4.20 -18.09
N SER A 132 -13.45 3.89 -19.35
CA SER A 132 -13.10 4.73 -20.51
C SER A 132 -13.96 5.98 -20.63
N LYS A 133 -15.17 5.99 -20.04
CA LYS A 133 -16.09 7.14 -20.13
C LYS A 133 -15.71 8.32 -19.23
N ILE A 134 -14.87 8.14 -18.21
CA ILE A 134 -14.40 9.27 -17.39
C ILE A 134 -13.07 9.78 -17.95
N ALA A 135 -13.16 10.67 -18.93
CA ALA A 135 -12.01 11.40 -19.44
C ALA A 135 -11.33 12.15 -18.28
N LEU A 136 -10.03 11.94 -18.12
CA LEU A 136 -9.26 12.59 -17.07
C LEU A 136 -9.02 14.06 -17.44
N THR A 137 -9.88 14.96 -16.97
CA THR A 137 -9.67 16.40 -17.11
C THR A 137 -8.57 16.87 -16.14
N ASP A 138 -7.93 17.99 -16.48
CA ASP A 138 -6.92 18.59 -15.59
C ASP A 138 -7.54 19.13 -14.29
N ASP A 139 -8.81 19.56 -14.33
CA ASP A 139 -9.58 19.92 -13.14
C ASP A 139 -9.71 18.73 -12.17
N LEU A 140 -10.08 17.55 -12.67
CA LEU A 140 -10.20 16.34 -11.84
C LEU A 140 -8.85 15.91 -11.26
N LYS A 141 -7.74 16.13 -11.99
CA LYS A 141 -6.38 15.89 -11.46
C LYS A 141 -6.08 16.86 -10.31
N ALA A 142 -6.31 18.16 -10.50
CA ALA A 142 -6.06 19.19 -9.51
C ALA A 142 -6.88 18.94 -8.23
N ARG A 143 -8.17 18.65 -8.37
CA ARG A 143 -9.06 18.31 -7.24
C ARG A 143 -8.61 17.05 -6.50
N ALA A 144 -8.18 16.01 -7.22
CA ALA A 144 -7.64 14.80 -6.58
C ALA A 144 -6.39 15.09 -5.75
N ILE A 145 -5.47 15.91 -6.29
CA ILE A 145 -4.25 16.34 -5.60
C ILE A 145 -4.60 17.17 -4.35
N GLU A 146 -5.47 18.16 -4.49
CA GLU A 146 -5.90 19.03 -3.40
C GLU A 146 -6.54 18.22 -2.26
N MET A 147 -7.45 17.30 -2.57
CA MET A 147 -8.03 16.41 -1.55
C MET A 147 -6.96 15.59 -0.85
N TYR A 148 -5.97 15.08 -1.58
CA TYR A 148 -4.88 14.30 -0.99
C TYR A 148 -3.99 15.15 -0.08
N GLN A 149 -3.65 16.37 -0.49
CA GLN A 149 -2.91 17.33 0.32
C GLN A 149 -3.64 17.63 1.63
N ARG A 150 -4.93 17.97 1.56
CA ARG A 150 -5.77 18.24 2.74
C ARG A 150 -5.79 17.05 3.71
N PHE A 151 -5.87 15.81 3.21
CA PHE A 151 -5.81 14.62 4.08
C PHE A 151 -4.45 14.44 4.78
N VAL A 152 -3.35 14.82 4.13
CA VAL A 152 -2.00 14.75 4.72
C VAL A 152 -1.83 15.86 5.76
N GLU A 153 -2.23 17.09 5.43
CA GLU A 153 -2.11 18.27 6.30
C GLU A 153 -2.97 18.15 7.56
N SER A 154 -4.23 17.74 7.42
CA SER A 154 -5.13 17.50 8.56
C SER A 154 -4.78 16.24 9.37
N GLY A 155 -3.93 15.35 8.82
CA GLY A 155 -3.72 14.02 9.39
C GLY A 155 -4.93 13.08 9.29
N HIS A 156 -6.03 13.48 8.64
CA HIS A 156 -7.23 12.67 8.53
C HIS A 156 -6.99 11.41 7.67
N ARG A 157 -7.48 10.26 8.17
CA ARG A 157 -7.33 8.94 7.56
C ARG A 157 -8.70 8.26 7.42
N PRO A 158 -9.35 8.37 6.23
CA PRO A 158 -10.65 7.78 6.01
C PRO A 158 -10.55 6.25 5.93
N GLU A 159 -11.65 5.57 6.24
CA GLU A 159 -11.74 4.12 6.14
C GLU A 159 -11.46 3.64 4.71
N GLY A 160 -10.69 2.56 4.58
CA GLY A 160 -10.23 2.06 3.27
C GLY A 160 -9.10 2.89 2.63
N GLY A 161 -8.74 4.05 3.21
CA GLY A 161 -7.58 4.86 2.85
C GLY A 161 -7.88 6.05 1.93
N ARG A 162 -7.04 7.09 2.03
CA ARG A 162 -7.21 8.40 1.35
C ARG A 162 -7.49 8.30 -0.15
N ARG A 163 -6.74 7.47 -0.86
CA ARG A 163 -6.90 7.29 -2.32
C ARG A 163 -8.22 6.61 -2.70
N ARG A 164 -8.76 5.75 -1.83
CA ARG A 164 -10.10 5.16 -2.05
C ARG A 164 -11.18 6.21 -1.82
N ALA A 165 -11.05 7.02 -0.77
CA ALA A 165 -11.97 8.13 -0.52
C ALA A 165 -12.01 9.12 -1.70
N ILE A 166 -10.86 9.50 -2.26
CA ILE A 166 -10.78 10.36 -3.46
C ILE A 166 -11.42 9.69 -4.68
N SER A 167 -11.14 8.39 -4.88
CA SER A 167 -11.73 7.60 -5.97
C SER A 167 -13.26 7.59 -5.90
N SER A 168 -13.82 7.34 -4.72
CA SER A 168 -15.28 7.37 -4.51
C SER A 168 -15.86 8.78 -4.68
N ALA A 169 -15.19 9.81 -4.15
CA ALA A 169 -15.69 11.18 -4.18
C ALA A 169 -15.69 11.81 -5.58
N LEU A 170 -14.71 11.49 -6.42
CA LEU A 170 -14.58 12.04 -7.77
C LEU A 170 -15.10 11.11 -8.87
N GLY A 171 -15.64 9.93 -8.49
CA GLY A 171 -16.03 8.88 -9.44
C GLY A 171 -14.87 8.29 -10.25
N LEU A 172 -13.61 8.63 -9.93
CA LEU A 172 -12.44 8.21 -10.69
C LEU A 172 -12.04 6.76 -10.38
N PRO A 173 -11.55 5.99 -11.37
CA PRO A 173 -10.96 4.68 -11.13
C PRO A 173 -9.81 4.75 -10.11
N TYR A 174 -9.80 3.85 -9.12
CA TYR A 174 -8.77 3.84 -8.05
C TYR A 174 -7.33 3.81 -8.58
N LYS A 175 -7.07 3.05 -9.65
CA LYS A 175 -5.73 3.00 -10.30
C LYS A 175 -5.30 4.34 -10.89
N GLN A 176 -6.25 5.12 -11.38
CA GLN A 176 -6.01 6.43 -11.98
C GLN A 176 -5.69 7.44 -10.89
N VAL A 177 -6.46 7.46 -9.80
CA VAL A 177 -6.13 8.26 -8.61
C VAL A 177 -4.75 7.91 -8.07
N MET A 178 -4.42 6.61 -7.96
CA MET A 178 -3.07 6.19 -7.56
C MET A 178 -1.97 6.74 -8.48
N LYS A 179 -2.20 6.76 -9.80
CA LYS A 179 -1.26 7.27 -10.79
C LYS A 179 -1.08 8.78 -10.64
N ILE A 180 -2.18 9.55 -10.61
CA ILE A 180 -2.19 11.01 -10.46
C ILE A 180 -1.40 11.43 -9.20
N ILE A 181 -1.77 10.88 -8.05
CA ILE A 181 -1.13 11.23 -6.77
C ILE A 181 0.34 10.83 -6.74
N ARG A 182 0.71 9.72 -7.39
CA ARG A 182 2.11 9.30 -7.47
C ARG A 182 2.92 10.22 -8.37
N GLU A 183 2.43 10.54 -9.56
CA GLU A 183 3.11 11.42 -10.51
C GLU A 183 3.32 12.80 -9.91
N TRP A 184 2.26 13.38 -9.35
CA TRP A 184 2.35 14.66 -8.64
C TRP A 184 3.33 14.60 -7.46
N SER A 185 3.22 13.60 -6.58
CA SER A 185 4.12 13.53 -5.42
C SER A 185 5.58 13.36 -5.84
N MET A 186 5.87 12.64 -6.93
CA MET A 186 7.25 12.52 -7.44
C MET A 186 7.76 13.86 -7.97
N ALA A 187 6.93 14.60 -8.71
CA ALA A 187 7.29 15.93 -9.18
C ALA A 187 7.59 16.90 -8.01
N GLU A 188 6.78 16.85 -6.94
CA GLU A 188 7.05 17.61 -5.70
C GLU A 188 8.34 17.20 -4.99
N TYR A 189 8.75 15.93 -5.09
CA TYR A 189 10.03 15.49 -4.55
C TYR A 189 11.20 15.99 -5.40
N GLU A 190 11.04 16.02 -6.72
CA GLU A 190 12.07 16.45 -7.67
C GLU A 190 12.41 17.95 -7.57
N THR A 191 11.52 18.78 -7.03
CA THR A 191 11.79 20.21 -6.77
C THR A 191 12.67 20.46 -5.54
N SER A 192 12.85 19.46 -4.67
CA SER A 192 13.67 19.57 -3.47
C SER A 192 15.16 19.41 -3.77
N PRO A 193 16.06 20.13 -3.06
CA PRO A 193 17.50 19.89 -3.15
C PRO A 193 17.89 18.43 -2.88
N THR A 194 17.14 17.74 -2.01
CA THR A 194 17.30 16.31 -1.76
C THR A 194 16.01 15.55 -2.08
N PRO A 195 15.80 15.07 -3.32
CA PRO A 195 14.56 14.37 -3.69
C PRO A 195 14.28 13.09 -2.91
N SER A 196 15.33 12.41 -2.44
CA SER A 196 15.24 11.19 -1.64
C SER A 196 16.04 11.31 -0.35
N PRO A 197 15.46 11.90 0.72
CA PRO A 197 16.13 12.05 2.00
C PRO A 197 16.64 10.71 2.52
N ASN A 198 17.90 10.68 2.91
CA ASN A 198 18.52 9.51 3.51
C ASN A 198 18.07 9.34 4.97
N ARG A 199 18.52 8.27 5.62
CA ARG A 199 18.12 7.97 7.00
C ARG A 199 18.54 9.04 8.01
N LEU A 200 19.73 9.63 7.85
CA LEU A 200 20.23 10.69 8.71
C LEU A 200 19.34 11.93 8.59
N GLN A 201 19.00 12.31 7.36
CA GLN A 201 18.12 13.45 7.09
C GLN A 201 16.70 13.24 7.64
N LEU A 202 16.13 12.03 7.51
CA LEU A 202 14.84 11.71 8.11
C LEU A 202 14.87 11.75 9.65
N PHE A 203 16.00 11.34 10.24
CA PHE A 203 16.23 11.44 11.68
C PHE A 203 16.31 12.91 12.13
N GLU A 204 17.03 13.75 11.39
CA GLU A 204 17.12 15.19 11.67
C GLU A 204 15.75 15.88 11.59
N ILE A 205 14.93 15.55 10.59
CA ILE A 205 13.54 16.04 10.50
C ILE A 205 12.73 15.59 11.73
N GLU A 206 12.82 14.31 12.12
CA GLU A 206 12.12 13.79 13.30
C GLU A 206 12.57 14.51 14.57
N LYS A 207 13.88 14.68 14.76
CA LYS A 207 14.47 15.36 15.92
C LYS A 207 14.01 16.82 16.01
N MET A 208 14.10 17.56 14.90
CA MET A 208 13.67 18.97 14.86
C MET A 208 12.17 19.09 15.10
N TYR A 209 11.36 18.19 14.56
CA TYR A 209 9.92 18.17 14.83
C TYR A 209 9.60 18.02 16.33
N TRP A 210 10.26 17.09 17.03
CA TRP A 210 10.03 16.91 18.47
C TRP A 210 10.57 18.06 19.30
N ASP A 211 11.71 18.63 18.91
CA ASP A 211 12.25 19.81 19.57
C ASP A 211 11.30 21.01 19.46
N GLU A 212 10.77 21.28 18.25
CA GLU A 212 9.78 22.34 18.06
C GLU A 212 8.44 22.07 18.74
N LEU A 213 8.00 20.81 18.80
CA LEU A 213 6.82 20.45 19.58
C LEU A 213 7.00 20.73 21.08
N ASN A 214 8.18 20.49 21.62
CA ASN A 214 8.47 20.76 23.03
C ASN A 214 8.56 22.26 23.33
N LYS A 215 9.13 23.05 22.40
CA LYS A 215 9.22 24.50 22.55
C LYS A 215 7.89 25.24 22.30
N GLN A 216 6.95 24.60 21.60
CA GLN A 216 5.61 25.13 21.29
C GLN A 216 5.62 26.50 20.60
N ARG A 217 6.61 26.75 19.72
CA ARG A 217 6.81 28.08 19.10
C ARG A 217 5.89 28.37 17.92
N TYR A 218 5.40 27.32 17.25
CA TYR A 218 4.69 27.41 15.98
C TYR A 218 3.38 26.63 16.02
N ARG A 219 2.43 26.96 15.14
CA ARG A 219 1.25 26.11 14.96
C ARG A 219 1.64 24.77 14.35
N LEU A 220 0.91 23.70 14.65
CA LEU A 220 1.14 22.38 14.03
C LEU A 220 1.15 22.43 12.50
N THR A 221 0.35 23.30 11.91
CA THR A 221 0.24 23.51 10.45
C THR A 221 1.46 24.24 9.87
N GLU A 222 2.19 25.00 10.68
CA GLU A 222 3.34 25.81 10.29
C GLU A 222 4.66 25.05 10.46
N LEU A 223 4.73 24.10 11.41
CA LEU A 223 5.92 23.29 11.69
C LEU A 223 6.60 22.71 10.45
N PRO A 224 5.89 22.10 9.48
CA PRO A 224 6.56 21.52 8.32
C PRO A 224 7.28 22.55 7.44
N ALA A 225 6.77 23.77 7.37
CA ALA A 225 7.42 24.85 6.63
C ALA A 225 8.64 25.36 7.38
N LYS A 226 8.54 25.52 8.70
CA LYS A 226 9.65 25.99 9.55
C LYS A 226 10.82 25.01 9.59
N ILE A 227 10.52 23.72 9.72
CA ILE A 227 11.54 22.65 9.67
C ILE A 227 12.23 22.62 8.29
N ALA A 228 11.47 22.77 7.21
CA ALA A 228 12.05 22.81 5.86
C ALA A 228 12.95 24.04 5.64
N GLU A 229 12.53 25.20 6.13
CA GLU A 229 13.30 26.46 6.11
C GLU A 229 14.62 26.31 6.89
N GLU A 230 14.57 25.72 8.08
CA GLU A 230 15.75 25.57 8.95
C GLU A 230 16.75 24.52 8.43
N LEU A 231 16.27 23.40 7.88
CA LEU A 231 17.14 22.37 7.32
C LEU A 231 17.69 22.74 5.93
N GLY A 232 16.94 23.50 5.12
CA GLY A 232 17.37 24.01 3.82
C GLY A 232 17.55 22.98 2.70
N TYR A 233 17.65 21.68 3.01
CA TYR A 233 17.87 20.61 2.03
C TYR A 233 16.62 19.76 1.74
N VAL A 234 15.50 20.02 2.41
CA VAL A 234 14.20 19.37 2.20
C VAL A 234 13.08 20.38 1.97
N SER A 235 12.07 19.98 1.20
CA SER A 235 10.86 20.81 1.00
C SER A 235 9.82 20.57 2.08
N ARG A 236 8.91 21.55 2.27
CA ARG A 236 7.74 21.45 3.16
C ARG A 236 6.96 20.15 2.94
N TRP A 237 6.78 19.75 1.68
CA TRP A 237 6.02 18.54 1.35
C TRP A 237 6.73 17.26 1.84
N GLN A 238 8.07 17.19 1.74
CA GLN A 238 8.81 16.04 2.25
C GLN A 238 8.70 15.92 3.76
N VAL A 239 8.78 17.04 4.47
CA VAL A 239 8.58 17.08 5.92
C VAL A 239 7.16 16.62 6.26
N LEU A 240 6.12 17.21 5.64
CA LEU A 240 4.72 16.78 5.82
C LEU A 240 4.53 15.28 5.60
N ARG A 241 5.10 14.74 4.51
CA ARG A 241 5.01 13.31 4.20
C ARG A 241 5.72 12.45 5.23
N TRP A 242 6.85 12.89 5.77
CA TRP A 242 7.55 12.17 6.82
C TRP A 242 6.77 12.21 8.14
N LEU A 243 6.27 13.37 8.55
CA LEU A 243 5.42 13.50 9.73
C LEU A 243 4.14 12.66 9.61
N ASP A 244 3.56 12.58 8.41
CA ASP A 244 2.42 11.69 8.15
C ASP A 244 2.78 10.21 8.35
N VAL A 245 4.01 9.78 8.02
CA VAL A 245 4.50 8.42 8.29
C VAL A 245 4.77 8.21 9.78
N LEU A 246 5.31 9.19 10.49
CA LEU A 246 5.49 9.11 11.95
C LEU A 246 4.16 8.99 12.69
N HIS A 247 3.10 9.58 12.15
CA HIS A 247 1.72 9.54 12.66
C HIS A 247 0.85 8.55 11.86
N ASP A 248 1.38 7.37 11.55
CA ASP A 248 0.62 6.34 10.83
C ASP A 248 -0.62 5.87 11.60
N ASP A 249 -1.50 5.14 10.91
CA ASP A 249 -2.80 4.71 11.46
C ASP A 249 -2.62 3.76 12.65
N GLN A 250 -3.09 4.16 13.84
CA GLN A 250 -3.09 3.34 15.05
C GLN A 250 -3.83 2.00 14.84
N ARG A 251 -4.82 1.96 13.95
CA ARG A 251 -5.58 0.73 13.62
C ARG A 251 -4.69 -0.39 13.09
N ALA A 252 -3.52 -0.08 12.51
CA ALA A 252 -2.56 -1.07 12.05
C ALA A 252 -1.99 -1.95 13.19
N PHE A 253 -2.15 -1.53 14.45
CA PHE A 253 -1.67 -2.22 15.64
C PHE A 253 -2.78 -2.77 16.53
N ALA A 254 -4.03 -2.78 16.09
CA ALA A 254 -5.17 -3.27 16.87
C ALA A 254 -4.97 -4.71 17.39
N ASN A 255 -4.33 -5.57 16.59
CA ASN A 255 -4.06 -6.97 16.93
C ASN A 255 -2.71 -7.20 17.63
N VAL A 256 -1.99 -6.14 17.99
CA VAL A 256 -0.69 -6.25 18.69
C VAL A 256 -0.94 -6.12 20.19
N PRO A 257 -0.56 -7.12 21.00
CA PRO A 257 -0.77 -7.08 22.45
C PRO A 257 0.07 -5.96 23.08
N ASP A 258 -0.50 -5.26 24.06
CA ASP A 258 0.23 -4.22 24.79
C ASP A 258 1.32 -4.85 25.67
N PRO A 259 2.54 -4.28 25.69
CA PRO A 259 3.55 -4.67 26.67
C PRO A 259 3.18 -4.15 28.06
N SER A 260 3.85 -4.64 29.12
CA SER A 260 3.59 -4.18 30.50
C SER A 260 3.84 -2.67 30.64
N PRO A 261 3.21 -1.98 31.62
CA PRO A 261 3.42 -0.55 31.84
C PRO A 261 4.89 -0.17 32.00
N GLU A 262 5.68 -1.01 32.69
CA GLU A 262 7.12 -0.79 32.88
C GLU A 262 7.86 -0.86 31.54
N ALA A 263 7.53 -1.85 30.71
CA ALA A 263 8.10 -1.98 29.38
C ALA A 263 7.67 -0.83 28.44
N GLN A 264 6.45 -0.31 28.58
CA GLN A 264 5.99 0.87 27.85
C GLN A 264 6.84 2.10 28.21
N GLN A 265 7.09 2.33 29.50
CA GLN A 265 7.93 3.44 29.94
C GLN A 265 9.37 3.30 29.43
N GLN A 266 9.97 2.10 29.55
CA GLN A 266 11.32 1.83 29.01
C GLN A 266 11.41 2.10 27.50
N ILE A 267 10.36 1.79 26.73
CA ILE A 267 10.32 2.11 25.29
C ILE A 267 10.33 3.62 25.06
N ILE A 268 9.56 4.38 25.85
CA ILE A 268 9.48 5.84 25.74
C ILE A 268 10.83 6.47 26.11
N ASP A 269 11.44 6.02 27.21
CA ASP A 269 12.74 6.53 27.66
C ASP A 269 13.83 6.25 26.62
N ALA A 270 13.89 5.03 26.06
CA ALA A 270 14.82 4.69 24.98
C ALA A 270 14.59 5.53 23.71
N TYR A 271 13.34 5.92 23.45
CA TYR A 271 13.01 6.80 22.33
C TYR A 271 13.44 8.25 22.56
N VAL A 272 13.30 8.77 23.78
CA VAL A 272 13.82 10.09 24.16
C VAL A 272 15.34 10.13 24.01
N GLU A 273 16.05 9.08 24.44
CA GLU A 273 17.49 8.96 24.26
C GLU A 273 17.88 8.85 22.77
N TYR A 274 17.11 8.14 21.96
CA TYR A 274 17.27 8.14 20.50
C TYR A 274 17.18 9.54 19.90
N LEU A 275 16.21 10.37 20.33
CA LEU A 275 16.07 11.73 19.81
C LEU A 275 17.22 12.66 20.24
N ARG A 276 17.86 12.37 21.38
CA ARG A 276 19.05 13.10 21.86
C ARG A 276 20.33 12.69 21.15
N ALA A 277 20.37 11.51 20.55
CA ALA A 277 21.54 10.99 19.86
C ALA A 277 22.02 11.93 18.72
N PRO A 278 23.33 11.91 18.39
CA PRO A 278 23.86 12.67 17.27
C PRO A 278 23.50 12.06 15.91
N ALA A 279 23.18 10.77 15.85
CA ALA A 279 22.89 10.04 14.62
C ALA A 279 21.90 8.89 14.87
N PRO A 280 21.16 8.42 13.85
CA PRO A 280 20.27 7.28 14.00
C PRO A 280 21.06 5.97 14.17
N PRO A 281 20.51 4.95 14.86
CA PRO A 281 21.18 3.66 15.08
C PRO A 281 21.39 2.89 13.77
N ASP A 282 22.37 1.99 13.68
CA ASP A 282 22.63 1.21 12.46
C ASP A 282 21.44 0.34 12.06
N HIS A 283 20.80 -0.31 13.04
CA HIS A 283 19.58 -1.09 12.85
C HIS A 283 18.33 -0.21 12.98
N GLY A 284 17.21 -0.64 12.40
CA GLY A 284 15.96 0.11 12.48
C GLY A 284 15.54 0.37 13.94
N LEU A 285 15.06 1.58 14.24
CA LEU A 285 14.71 2.05 15.59
C LEU A 285 13.96 1.00 16.42
N HIS A 286 12.89 0.45 15.86
CA HIS A 286 12.06 -0.54 16.56
C HIS A 286 12.80 -1.82 16.94
N TYR A 287 13.76 -2.26 16.11
CA TYR A 287 14.60 -3.43 16.42
C TYR A 287 15.66 -3.09 17.46
N ASN A 288 16.22 -1.89 17.38
CA ASN A 288 17.22 -1.43 18.33
C ASN A 288 16.64 -1.34 19.76
N ILE A 289 15.49 -0.67 19.93
CA ILE A 289 14.79 -0.58 21.22
C ILE A 289 14.32 -1.95 21.70
N ALA A 290 13.72 -2.77 20.83
CA ALA A 290 13.28 -4.12 21.21
C ALA A 290 14.44 -5.03 21.66
N GLY A 291 15.66 -4.79 21.15
CA GLY A 291 16.86 -5.53 21.57
C GLY A 291 17.35 -5.17 22.98
N GLN A 292 16.95 -4.02 23.51
CA GLN A 292 17.34 -3.53 24.84
C GLN A 292 16.35 -3.97 25.94
N ILE A 293 15.12 -4.31 25.57
CA ILE A 293 14.03 -4.58 26.51
C ILE A 293 13.61 -6.05 26.45
N PRO A 294 13.75 -6.82 27.54
CA PRO A 294 13.35 -8.22 27.57
C PRO A 294 11.88 -8.43 27.19
N LYS A 295 11.60 -9.46 26.39
CA LYS A 295 10.24 -9.90 26.00
C LYS A 295 9.40 -8.85 25.26
N VAL A 296 10.02 -7.82 24.69
CA VAL A 296 9.34 -6.83 23.83
C VAL A 296 9.65 -7.09 22.36
N SER A 297 8.62 -7.11 21.52
CA SER A 297 8.76 -7.25 20.08
C SER A 297 8.85 -5.88 19.37
N PRO A 298 9.50 -5.78 18.19
CA PRO A 298 9.55 -4.53 17.42
C PRO A 298 8.16 -3.97 17.05
N ARG A 299 7.14 -4.82 16.91
CA ARG A 299 5.76 -4.36 16.67
C ARG A 299 5.13 -3.72 17.90
N GLN A 300 5.46 -4.21 19.10
CA GLN A 300 5.02 -3.58 20.35
C GLN A 300 5.71 -2.23 20.54
N VAL A 301 7.01 -2.13 20.26
CA VAL A 301 7.71 -0.84 20.22
C VAL A 301 7.01 0.12 19.27
N HIS A 302 6.73 -0.30 18.03
CA HIS A 302 6.05 0.54 17.06
C HIS A 302 4.67 1.00 17.58
N LYS A 303 3.86 0.10 18.16
CA LYS A 303 2.57 0.47 18.77
C LYS A 303 2.71 1.52 19.86
N VAL A 304 3.63 1.31 20.81
CA VAL A 304 3.85 2.23 21.94
C VAL A 304 4.32 3.60 21.44
N LEU A 305 5.30 3.64 20.53
CA LEU A 305 5.76 4.90 19.94
C LEU A 305 4.65 5.59 19.16
N GLN A 306 3.86 4.85 18.37
CA GLN A 306 2.74 5.41 17.62
C GLN A 306 1.72 6.08 18.56
N ASN A 307 1.36 5.41 19.66
CA ASN A 307 0.44 5.94 20.66
C ASN A 307 1.02 7.17 21.36
N HIS A 308 2.30 7.13 21.77
CA HIS A 308 2.99 8.25 22.38
C HIS A 308 2.99 9.48 21.46
N ARG A 309 3.35 9.30 20.18
CA ARG A 309 3.39 10.40 19.20
C ARG A 309 2.02 11.05 18.98
N HIS A 310 0.97 10.23 18.86
CA HIS A 310 -0.41 10.73 18.73
C HIS A 310 -0.88 11.45 19.99
N LYS A 311 -0.54 10.94 21.19
CA LYS A 311 -0.83 11.61 22.46
C LYS A 311 -0.19 13.00 22.51
N MET A 312 1.12 13.10 22.23
CA MET A 312 1.84 14.37 22.22
C MET A 312 1.23 15.37 21.21
N ARG A 313 0.84 14.90 20.03
CA ARG A 313 0.21 15.75 19.01
C ARG A 313 -1.21 16.20 19.41
N ALA A 314 -1.97 15.37 20.11
CA ALA A 314 -3.31 15.69 20.59
C ALA A 314 -3.30 16.67 21.78
N GLU A 315 -2.27 16.59 22.61
CA GLU A 315 -2.04 17.50 23.75
C GLU A 315 -1.40 18.84 23.32
N TYR A 316 -1.03 18.99 22.05
CA TYR A 316 -0.41 20.21 21.55
C TYR A 316 -1.43 21.37 21.51
N PRO A 317 -1.11 22.53 22.10
CA PRO A 317 -2.05 23.62 22.22
C PRO A 317 -2.42 24.22 20.86
N LEU A 318 -3.71 24.51 20.69
CA LEU A 318 -4.27 25.21 19.53
C LEU A 318 -4.04 26.72 19.68
N VAL A 319 -2.78 27.16 19.68
CA VAL A 319 -2.45 28.60 19.61
C VAL A 319 -2.60 29.09 18.18
#